data_AF-A0A0H5SGD1-F1
#
_entry.id   AF-A0A0H5SGD1-F1
#
_cell.length_a   1.000
_cell.length_b   1.000
_cell.length_c   1.000
_cell.angle_alpha   90.00
_cell.angle_beta   90.00
_cell.angle_gamma   90.00
#
_symmetry.space_group_name_H-M   'P 1'
#
loop_
_entity.id
_entity.type
_entity.pdbx_description
1 polymer ?
#
loop_
_entity_poly.entity_id
_entity_poly.type
_entity_poly.pdbx_seq_one_letter_code
_entity_poly.pdbx_strand_id
1 'polypeptide(L)'
;MHYPEIIKTALKYIEENLKTEITAEELAKMANYSTYHYYRLFSSVMGSSIADYILKRRLDHALAEIAGGRKAIDVVLEYGFDTYAGFYKAFVKMYGCSPKKYLSIYQKHTPKKPEVNRMYTEKELRLVLDNWDIEKNLPIKDVYISDGAKISGKIWAVGDDYFLKTENREHILKNIKISKELNKQGYSSSLPILTKDGKEYPDGKEIFILTRGIKGNPLPRAKKFGDDRIRFGEKYGISIARLHQALKAIQKDISPDEVNLFKNITEWALPSIRRQNIQWTMGIDESFFDDFIETFGKLYEKLPKQLIHRDPNPSNILFDGDEVSGFIDFDLSEINIRLWDVCYCATGILSEGTDEAYEKWLDILGGILRGYDLEAKMTKEEKQAVFYVICSIQMICIAYFESIENLKELAKINRQMFVYIIQNKSNIMNLFKQ
;
A
#
# COMPACT_ATOMS: atom_id res chain seq x y z
N MET A 1 -6.18 -22.82 23.34
CA MET A 1 -6.66 -23.56 22.14
C MET A 1 -5.63 -23.41 21.04
N HIS A 2 -5.17 -24.53 20.46
CA HIS A 2 -4.15 -24.56 19.40
C HIS A 2 -4.74 -24.22 18.02
N TYR A 3 -5.44 -23.09 17.91
CA TYR A 3 -5.97 -22.60 16.63
C TYR A 3 -4.89 -22.52 15.51
N PRO A 4 -3.62 -22.15 15.79
CA PRO A 4 -2.59 -22.12 14.76
C PRO A 4 -2.23 -23.51 14.22
N GLU A 5 -2.23 -24.57 15.03
CA GLU A 5 -1.80 -25.91 14.56
C GLU A 5 -2.85 -26.55 13.66
N ILE A 6 -4.13 -26.39 13.98
CA ILE A 6 -5.23 -26.92 13.17
C ILE A 6 -5.25 -26.24 11.80
N ILE A 7 -5.11 -24.91 11.78
CA ILE A 7 -5.02 -24.16 10.51
C ILE A 7 -3.73 -24.53 9.77
N LYS A 8 -2.58 -24.68 10.44
CA LYS A 8 -1.34 -25.14 9.79
C LYS A 8 -1.50 -26.51 9.13
N THR A 9 -2.18 -27.47 9.78
CA THR A 9 -2.45 -28.79 9.18
C THR A 9 -3.32 -28.66 7.94
N ALA A 10 -4.38 -27.86 8.00
CA ALA A 10 -5.23 -27.62 6.84
C ALA A 10 -4.50 -26.90 5.70
N LEU A 11 -3.67 -25.91 6.01
CA LEU A 11 -2.85 -25.22 5.01
C LEU A 11 -1.82 -26.15 4.39
N LYS A 12 -1.20 -27.04 5.19
CA LYS A 12 -0.30 -28.08 4.68
C LYS A 12 -1.04 -28.97 3.69
N TYR A 13 -2.24 -29.44 4.07
CA TYR A 13 -3.07 -30.25 3.19
C TYR A 13 -3.44 -29.48 1.91
N ILE A 14 -3.87 -28.22 1.99
CA ILE A 14 -4.16 -27.40 0.82
C ILE A 14 -2.95 -27.33 -0.11
N GLU A 15 -1.75 -27.01 0.42
CA GLU A 15 -0.53 -26.89 -0.37
C GLU A 15 -0.11 -28.20 -1.05
N GLU A 16 -0.35 -29.34 -0.40
CA GLU A 16 -0.06 -30.67 -0.95
C GLU A 16 -1.08 -31.11 -2.01
N ASN A 17 -2.27 -30.50 -2.03
CA ASN A 17 -3.41 -30.93 -2.84
C ASN A 17 -3.93 -29.85 -3.82
N LEU A 18 -3.15 -28.81 -4.12
CA LEU A 18 -3.58 -27.67 -4.97
C LEU A 18 -4.09 -28.07 -6.37
N LYS A 19 -3.67 -29.24 -6.89
CA LYS A 19 -4.06 -29.80 -8.20
C LYS A 19 -5.33 -30.67 -8.15
N THR A 20 -5.97 -30.76 -6.99
CA THR A 20 -7.19 -31.54 -6.77
C THR A 20 -8.32 -30.65 -6.29
N GLU A 21 -9.56 -31.13 -6.36
CA GLU A 21 -10.69 -30.44 -5.73
C GLU A 21 -10.52 -30.44 -4.21
N ILE A 22 -10.63 -29.25 -3.61
CA ILE A 22 -10.55 -29.04 -2.17
C ILE A 22 -11.84 -28.34 -1.74
N THR A 23 -12.60 -28.98 -0.87
CA THR A 23 -13.84 -28.44 -0.30
C THR A 23 -13.60 -27.79 1.06
N ALA A 24 -14.51 -26.95 1.54
CA ALA A 24 -14.39 -26.42 2.91
C ALA A 24 -14.85 -27.44 3.95
N GLU A 25 -15.78 -28.31 3.57
CA GLU A 25 -16.33 -29.39 4.38
C GLU A 25 -15.25 -30.41 4.75
N GLU A 26 -14.38 -30.80 3.81
CA GLU A 26 -13.28 -31.71 4.10
C GLU A 26 -12.29 -31.09 5.11
N LEU A 27 -11.94 -29.82 4.94
CA LEU A 27 -10.99 -29.11 5.80
C LEU A 27 -11.57 -28.94 7.21
N ALA A 28 -12.87 -28.62 7.31
CA ALA A 28 -13.58 -28.52 8.58
C ALA A 28 -13.63 -29.87 9.30
N LYS A 29 -13.90 -30.95 8.56
CA LYS A 29 -13.92 -32.32 9.10
C LYS A 29 -12.54 -32.76 9.58
N MET A 30 -11.47 -32.49 8.83
CA MET A 30 -10.08 -32.74 9.25
C MET A 30 -9.74 -31.98 10.54
N ALA A 31 -10.34 -30.81 10.73
CA ALA A 31 -10.16 -29.96 11.89
C ALA A 31 -11.08 -30.28 13.07
N ASN A 32 -12.00 -31.24 12.94
CA ASN A 32 -13.08 -31.54 13.92
C ASN A 32 -13.96 -30.33 14.27
N TYR A 33 -14.27 -29.49 13.28
CA TYR A 33 -15.21 -28.37 13.41
C TYR A 33 -16.41 -28.52 12.48
N SER A 34 -17.50 -27.83 12.81
CA SER A 34 -18.55 -27.58 11.82
C SER A 34 -18.01 -26.68 10.71
N THR A 35 -18.47 -26.88 9.47
CA THR A 35 -18.05 -26.09 8.30
C THR A 35 -18.21 -24.59 8.56
N TYR A 36 -19.32 -24.18 9.17
CA TYR A 36 -19.58 -22.78 9.51
C TYR A 36 -18.55 -22.18 10.47
N HIS A 37 -18.21 -22.90 11.55
CA HIS A 37 -17.21 -22.42 12.51
C HIS A 37 -15.82 -22.38 11.88
N TYR A 38 -15.50 -23.39 11.07
CA TYR A 38 -14.22 -23.49 10.38
C TYR A 38 -14.00 -22.35 9.38
N TYR A 39 -15.03 -21.98 8.60
CA TYR A 39 -14.96 -20.81 7.71
C TYR A 39 -14.61 -19.54 8.46
N ARG A 40 -15.33 -19.25 9.55
CA ARG A 40 -15.08 -18.06 10.38
C ARG A 40 -13.68 -18.06 10.98
N LEU A 41 -13.23 -19.21 11.47
CA LEU A 41 -11.90 -19.37 12.04
C LEU A 41 -10.81 -19.19 10.98
N PHE A 42 -10.95 -19.82 9.82
CA PHE A 42 -9.97 -19.70 8.73
C PHE A 42 -9.87 -18.24 8.27
N SER A 43 -11.00 -17.56 8.05
CA SER A 43 -10.99 -16.17 7.63
C SER A 43 -10.43 -15.21 8.68
N SER A 44 -10.62 -15.48 9.97
CA SER A 44 -10.00 -14.65 11.02
C SER A 44 -8.49 -14.86 11.11
N VAL A 45 -7.99 -16.09 10.90
CA VAL A 45 -6.54 -16.39 10.89
C VAL A 45 -5.86 -15.89 9.61
N MET A 46 -6.44 -16.19 8.45
CA MET A 46 -5.80 -15.95 7.15
C MET A 46 -6.10 -14.58 6.56
N GLY A 47 -7.02 -13.82 7.16
CA GLY A 47 -7.48 -12.52 6.64
C GLY A 47 -8.18 -12.62 5.28
N SER A 48 -8.53 -13.84 4.83
CA SER A 48 -9.10 -14.14 3.52
C SER A 48 -9.99 -15.38 3.59
N SER A 49 -10.88 -15.58 2.62
CA SER A 49 -11.68 -16.81 2.57
C SER A 49 -10.82 -18.03 2.18
N ILE A 50 -11.29 -19.24 2.50
CA ILE A 50 -10.65 -20.49 2.07
C ILE A 50 -10.49 -20.51 0.55
N ALA A 51 -11.54 -20.09 -0.18
CA ALA A 51 -11.55 -20.07 -1.64
C ALA A 51 -10.52 -19.07 -2.20
N ASP A 52 -10.44 -17.86 -1.64
CA ASP A 52 -9.48 -16.85 -2.08
C ASP A 52 -8.04 -17.29 -1.80
N TYR A 53 -7.82 -17.94 -0.64
CA TYR A 53 -6.52 -18.52 -0.31
C TYR A 53 -6.12 -19.57 -1.35
N ILE A 54 -6.94 -20.59 -1.58
CA ILE A 54 -6.67 -21.67 -2.54
C ILE A 54 -6.44 -21.09 -3.94
N LEU A 55 -7.28 -20.14 -4.37
CA LEU A 55 -7.14 -19.47 -5.65
C LEU A 55 -5.78 -18.79 -5.80
N LYS A 56 -5.38 -17.97 -4.82
CA LYS A 56 -4.08 -17.30 -4.83
C LYS A 56 -2.94 -18.32 -4.92
N ARG A 57 -3.00 -19.41 -4.15
CA ARG A 57 -1.96 -20.46 -4.17
C ARG A 57 -1.87 -21.15 -5.51
N ARG A 58 -3.01 -21.53 -6.11
CA ARG A 58 -3.06 -22.10 -7.45
C ARG A 58 -2.46 -21.15 -8.49
N LEU A 59 -2.76 -19.85 -8.40
CA LEU A 59 -2.19 -18.85 -9.30
C LEU A 59 -0.66 -18.72 -9.14
N ASP A 60 -0.16 -18.61 -7.91
CA ASP A 60 1.28 -18.52 -7.62
C ASP A 60 2.04 -19.75 -8.16
N HIS A 61 1.59 -20.95 -7.81
CA HIS A 61 2.27 -22.20 -8.20
C HIS A 61 2.19 -22.45 -9.72
N ALA A 62 1.03 -22.19 -10.34
CA ALA A 62 0.91 -22.28 -11.80
C ALA A 62 1.87 -21.31 -12.50
N LEU A 63 2.00 -20.07 -12.00
CA LEU A 63 2.92 -19.09 -12.56
C LEU A 63 4.38 -19.52 -12.44
N ALA A 64 4.76 -20.13 -11.31
CA ALA A 64 6.11 -20.64 -11.10
C ALA A 64 6.47 -21.76 -12.09
N GLU A 65 5.56 -22.72 -12.33
CA GLU A 65 5.77 -23.79 -13.31
C GLU A 65 5.86 -23.23 -14.74
N ILE A 66 4.99 -22.25 -15.09
CA ILE A 66 5.04 -21.55 -16.38
C ILE A 66 6.37 -20.83 -16.56
N ALA A 67 6.87 -20.15 -15.51
CA ALA A 67 8.17 -19.49 -15.52
C ALA A 67 9.32 -20.49 -15.71
N GLY A 68 9.17 -21.71 -15.23
CA GLY A 68 10.09 -22.83 -15.43
C GLY A 68 10.06 -23.43 -16.85
N GLY A 69 9.27 -22.86 -17.77
CA GLY A 69 9.20 -23.28 -19.18
C GLY A 69 8.13 -24.34 -19.48
N ARG A 70 7.29 -24.70 -18.50
CA ARG A 70 6.15 -25.59 -18.75
C ARG A 70 5.11 -24.91 -19.64
N LYS A 71 4.43 -25.71 -20.47
CA LYS A 71 3.36 -25.24 -21.35
C LYS A 71 2.15 -24.76 -20.54
N ALA A 72 1.79 -23.49 -20.74
CA ALA A 72 0.87 -22.79 -19.85
C ALA A 72 -0.53 -23.38 -19.76
N ILE A 73 -1.11 -23.86 -20.87
CA ILE A 73 -2.44 -24.48 -20.86
C ILE A 73 -2.45 -25.77 -20.04
N ASP A 74 -1.41 -26.59 -20.14
CA ASP A 74 -1.33 -27.86 -19.41
C ASP A 74 -1.22 -27.60 -17.90
N VAL A 75 -0.40 -26.61 -17.51
CA VAL A 75 -0.24 -26.20 -16.10
C VAL A 75 -1.55 -25.70 -15.51
N VAL A 76 -2.26 -24.78 -16.17
CA VAL A 76 -3.46 -24.18 -15.57
C VAL A 76 -4.59 -25.19 -15.40
N LEU A 77 -4.72 -26.15 -16.33
CA LEU A 77 -5.67 -27.27 -16.22
C LEU A 77 -5.34 -28.15 -15.00
N GLU A 78 -4.06 -28.46 -14.78
CA GLU A 78 -3.61 -29.20 -13.59
C GLU A 78 -3.94 -28.49 -12.28
N TYR A 79 -3.93 -27.14 -12.26
CA TYR A 79 -4.30 -26.36 -11.07
C TYR A 79 -5.80 -26.08 -10.95
N GLY A 80 -6.64 -26.82 -11.68
CA GLY A 80 -8.10 -26.78 -11.54
C GLY A 80 -8.78 -25.58 -12.19
N PHE A 81 -8.15 -24.97 -13.20
CA PHE A 81 -8.83 -24.00 -14.09
C PHE A 81 -9.32 -24.73 -15.34
N ASP A 82 -10.57 -24.53 -15.75
CA ASP A 82 -11.10 -25.16 -16.97
C ASP A 82 -10.45 -24.63 -18.26
N THR A 83 -9.95 -23.39 -18.23
CA THR A 83 -9.34 -22.73 -19.38
C THR A 83 -8.23 -21.78 -18.97
N TYR A 84 -7.28 -21.53 -19.89
CA TYR A 84 -6.29 -20.47 -19.70
C TYR A 84 -6.93 -19.08 -19.59
N ALA A 85 -8.07 -18.83 -20.24
CA ALA A 85 -8.80 -17.57 -20.11
C ALA A 85 -9.32 -17.37 -18.67
N GLY A 86 -9.82 -18.42 -18.03
CA GLY A 86 -10.22 -18.42 -16.62
C GLY A 86 -9.05 -18.11 -15.69
N PHE A 87 -7.92 -18.80 -15.88
CA PHE A 87 -6.68 -18.51 -15.17
C PHE A 87 -6.23 -17.07 -15.36
N TYR A 88 -6.17 -16.58 -16.61
CA TYR A 88 -5.74 -15.23 -16.93
C TYR A 88 -6.61 -14.18 -16.23
N LYS A 89 -7.93 -14.34 -16.25
CA LYS A 89 -8.86 -13.42 -15.58
C LYS A 89 -8.64 -13.39 -14.07
N ALA A 90 -8.49 -14.55 -13.45
CA ALA A 90 -8.19 -14.65 -12.02
C ALA A 90 -6.81 -14.08 -11.66
N PHE A 91 -5.80 -14.33 -12.49
CA PHE A 91 -4.45 -13.81 -12.31
C PHE A 91 -4.41 -12.28 -12.39
N VAL A 92 -5.05 -11.69 -13.41
CA VAL A 92 -5.13 -10.23 -13.56
C VAL A 92 -5.89 -9.60 -12.40
N LYS A 93 -6.98 -10.23 -11.93
CA LYS A 93 -7.71 -9.78 -10.73
C LYS A 93 -6.82 -9.79 -9.47
N MET A 94 -5.95 -10.79 -9.33
CA MET A 94 -5.11 -10.96 -8.14
C MET A 94 -3.84 -10.08 -8.15
N TYR A 95 -3.12 -10.03 -9.27
CA TYR A 95 -1.79 -9.40 -9.34
C TYR A 95 -1.77 -8.11 -10.15
N GLY A 96 -2.92 -7.67 -10.67
CA GLY A 96 -3.02 -6.44 -11.45
C GLY A 96 -2.15 -6.45 -12.71
N CYS A 97 -1.77 -7.59 -13.27
CA CYS A 97 -1.07 -7.67 -14.55
C CYS A 97 -1.20 -9.06 -15.16
N SER A 98 -0.79 -9.23 -16.42
CA SER A 98 -0.79 -10.56 -17.05
C SER A 98 0.34 -11.45 -16.51
N PRO A 99 0.20 -12.79 -16.55
CA PRO A 99 1.27 -13.72 -16.19
C PRO A 99 2.60 -13.43 -16.90
N LYS A 100 2.55 -13.18 -18.21
CA LYS A 100 3.74 -12.83 -19.02
C LYS A 100 4.38 -11.52 -18.55
N LYS A 101 3.58 -10.51 -18.22
CA LYS A 101 4.06 -9.23 -17.71
C LYS A 101 4.68 -9.39 -16.32
N TYR A 102 4.04 -10.14 -15.43
CA TYR A 102 4.57 -10.45 -14.12
C TYR A 102 5.97 -11.07 -14.21
N LEU A 103 6.14 -12.07 -15.07
CA LEU A 103 7.43 -12.73 -15.28
C LEU A 103 8.49 -11.85 -15.94
N SER A 104 8.11 -10.86 -16.75
CA SER A 104 9.08 -9.92 -17.34
C SER A 104 9.61 -8.90 -16.34
N ILE A 105 8.87 -8.64 -15.26
CA ILE A 105 9.26 -7.73 -14.18
C ILE A 105 10.13 -8.47 -13.16
N TYR A 106 9.67 -9.63 -12.69
CA TYR A 106 10.29 -10.33 -11.57
C TYR A 106 11.30 -11.43 -11.97
N GLN A 107 11.40 -11.75 -13.27
CA GLN A 107 12.27 -12.78 -13.92
C GLN A 107 12.11 -14.22 -13.41
N LYS A 108 11.67 -14.41 -12.17
CA LYS A 108 11.33 -15.67 -11.51
C LYS A 108 10.13 -15.41 -10.61
N HIS A 109 9.23 -16.39 -10.52
CA HIS A 109 8.19 -16.39 -9.50
C HIS A 109 8.40 -17.57 -8.56
N THR A 110 8.58 -17.28 -7.27
CA THR A 110 8.65 -18.30 -6.22
C THR A 110 7.37 -18.18 -5.40
N PRO A 111 6.52 -19.23 -5.35
CA PRO A 111 5.28 -19.19 -4.59
C PRO A 111 5.56 -18.93 -3.10
N LYS A 112 5.37 -17.69 -2.64
CA LYS A 112 5.49 -17.36 -1.22
C LYS A 112 4.19 -17.72 -0.52
N LYS A 113 4.24 -18.71 0.38
CA LYS A 113 3.07 -19.07 1.21
C LYS A 113 2.59 -17.80 1.94
N PRO A 114 1.29 -17.44 1.85
CA PRO A 114 0.76 -16.33 2.61
C PRO A 114 1.06 -16.53 4.09
N GLU A 115 1.43 -15.46 4.77
CA GLU A 115 1.68 -15.53 6.21
C GLU A 115 0.40 -15.99 6.91
N VAL A 116 0.51 -17.10 7.62
CA VAL A 116 -0.52 -17.51 8.57
C VAL A 116 -0.41 -16.53 9.72
N ASN A 117 -1.38 -15.63 9.88
CA ASN A 117 -1.32 -14.73 11.02
C ASN A 117 -1.46 -15.60 12.26
N ARG A 118 -0.38 -15.68 13.04
CA ARG A 118 -0.44 -16.33 14.33
C ARG A 118 -1.44 -15.54 15.18
N MET A 119 -2.52 -16.20 15.59
CA MET A 119 -3.36 -15.64 16.63
C MET A 119 -2.61 -15.75 17.96
N TYR A 120 -2.49 -14.63 18.64
CA TYR A 120 -1.94 -14.58 19.99
C TYR A 120 -3.08 -14.48 20.99
N THR A 121 -3.06 -15.37 21.97
CA THR A 121 -3.92 -15.24 23.14
C THR A 121 -3.45 -14.06 24.00
N GLU A 122 -4.35 -13.46 24.77
CA GLU A 122 -3.99 -12.41 25.72
C GLU A 122 -2.88 -12.88 26.68
N LYS A 123 -2.90 -14.15 27.10
CA LYS A 123 -1.84 -14.74 27.93
C LYS A 123 -0.47 -14.72 27.24
N GLU A 124 -0.40 -15.06 25.95
CA GLU A 124 0.85 -14.99 25.18
C GLU A 124 1.33 -13.54 25.02
N LEU A 125 0.42 -12.60 24.72
CA LEU A 125 0.76 -11.18 24.61
C LEU A 125 1.28 -10.62 25.94
N ARG A 126 0.70 -11.03 27.07
CA ARG A 126 1.19 -10.62 28.40
C ARG A 126 2.60 -11.13 28.68
N LEU A 127 2.92 -12.37 28.32
CA LEU A 127 4.29 -12.91 28.43
C LEU A 127 5.29 -12.13 27.56
N VAL A 128 4.86 -11.69 26.38
CA VAL A 128 5.69 -10.81 25.53
C VAL A 128 5.88 -9.45 26.20
N LEU A 129 4.80 -8.83 26.71
CA LEU A 129 4.85 -7.52 27.37
C LEU A 129 5.71 -7.49 28.64
N ASP A 130 5.90 -8.64 29.31
CA ASP A 130 6.81 -8.76 30.47
C ASP A 130 8.27 -8.39 30.16
N ASN A 131 8.66 -8.27 28.88
CA ASN A 131 9.98 -7.78 28.47
C ASN A 131 10.15 -6.26 28.66
N TRP A 132 9.06 -5.50 28.82
CA TRP A 132 9.09 -4.04 28.99
C TRP A 132 8.70 -3.62 30.41
N ASP A 133 9.17 -2.43 30.82
CA ASP A 133 8.82 -1.82 32.11
C ASP A 133 7.57 -0.93 31.97
N ILE A 134 6.41 -1.57 31.84
CA ILE A 134 5.09 -0.93 31.77
C ILE A 134 4.15 -1.52 32.84
N GLU A 135 3.04 -0.84 33.11
CA GLU A 135 2.02 -1.35 34.02
C GLU A 135 1.45 -2.70 33.52
N LYS A 136 1.47 -3.72 34.40
CA LYS A 136 1.20 -5.11 34.01
C LYS A 136 -0.26 -5.41 33.65
N ASN A 137 -1.19 -4.66 34.22
CA ASN A 137 -2.62 -4.94 34.13
C ASN A 137 -3.34 -4.06 33.09
N LEU A 138 -2.58 -3.38 32.23
CA LEU A 138 -3.17 -2.59 31.16
C LEU A 138 -4.06 -3.47 30.26
N PRO A 139 -5.22 -2.95 29.83
CA PRO A 139 -6.10 -3.66 28.92
C PRO A 139 -5.43 -3.84 27.56
N ILE A 140 -5.54 -5.02 26.97
CA ILE A 140 -5.05 -5.30 25.62
C ILE A 140 -6.25 -5.35 24.70
N LYS A 141 -6.28 -4.45 23.69
CA LYS A 141 -7.39 -4.31 22.76
C LYS A 141 -6.91 -4.47 21.33
N ASP A 142 -7.75 -5.07 20.51
CA ASP A 142 -7.56 -5.04 19.06
C ASP A 142 -7.65 -3.59 18.55
N VAL A 143 -6.85 -3.26 17.55
CA VAL A 143 -6.93 -1.97 16.87
C VAL A 143 -7.86 -2.09 15.67
N TYR A 144 -8.70 -1.08 15.46
CA TYR A 144 -9.64 -1.02 14.34
C TYR A 144 -9.26 0.19 13.47
N ILE A 145 -9.33 0.04 12.15
CA ILE A 145 -9.24 1.16 11.21
C ILE A 145 -10.56 1.96 11.23
N SER A 146 -10.51 3.16 10.64
CA SER A 146 -11.59 4.16 10.65
C SER A 146 -12.91 3.68 10.02
N ASP A 147 -12.88 2.66 9.16
CA ASP A 147 -14.06 2.01 8.59
C ASP A 147 -14.65 0.89 9.49
N GLY A 148 -14.09 0.70 10.68
CA GLY A 148 -14.50 -0.31 11.64
C GLY A 148 -13.91 -1.71 11.38
N ALA A 149 -13.09 -1.89 10.35
CA ALA A 149 -12.41 -3.16 10.13
C ALA A 149 -11.29 -3.36 11.17
N LYS A 150 -11.21 -4.57 11.72
CA LYS A 150 -10.15 -4.95 12.66
C LYS A 150 -8.82 -4.99 11.91
N ILE A 151 -7.83 -4.24 12.39
CA ILE A 151 -6.46 -4.38 11.91
C ILE A 151 -5.99 -5.79 12.28
N SER A 152 -5.32 -6.46 11.34
CA SER A 152 -4.87 -7.84 11.47
C SER A 152 -4.21 -8.12 12.83
N GLY A 153 -4.21 -9.39 13.28
CA GLY A 153 -3.64 -9.86 14.57
C GLY A 153 -2.11 -9.73 14.68
N LYS A 154 -1.61 -8.55 14.36
CA LYS A 154 -0.24 -8.08 14.27
C LYS A 154 -0.04 -6.81 15.10
N ILE A 155 -1.11 -6.11 15.46
CA ILE A 155 -1.07 -4.90 16.31
C ILE A 155 -2.13 -4.96 17.41
N TRP A 156 -1.75 -4.51 18.61
CA TRP A 156 -2.64 -4.39 19.76
C TRP A 156 -2.39 -3.08 20.48
N ALA A 157 -3.46 -2.41 20.89
CA ALA A 157 -3.38 -1.31 21.84
C ALA A 157 -3.22 -1.90 23.26
N VAL A 158 -2.31 -1.34 24.04
CA VAL A 158 -2.01 -1.75 25.41
C VAL A 158 -2.18 -0.52 26.32
N GLY A 159 -3.28 -0.49 27.07
CA GLY A 159 -3.73 0.73 27.73
C GLY A 159 -4.09 1.83 26.72
N ASP A 160 -3.87 3.08 27.11
CA ASP A 160 -4.14 4.25 26.26
C ASP A 160 -2.88 4.80 25.57
N ASP A 161 -1.69 4.33 25.98
CA ASP A 161 -0.41 4.93 25.62
C ASP A 161 0.45 4.10 24.65
N TYR A 162 0.19 2.79 24.56
CA TYR A 162 1.11 1.86 23.93
C TYR A 162 0.47 1.04 22.81
N PHE A 163 1.30 0.68 21.84
CA PHE A 163 0.98 -0.25 20.77
C PHE A 163 2.03 -1.35 20.71
N LEU A 164 1.60 -2.60 20.86
CA LEU A 164 2.42 -3.77 20.63
C LEU A 164 2.26 -4.20 19.16
N LYS A 165 3.36 -4.38 18.43
CA LYS A 165 3.36 -4.74 17.01
C LYS A 165 4.25 -5.95 16.75
N THR A 166 3.84 -6.80 15.82
CA THR A 166 4.62 -7.94 15.30
C THR A 166 4.37 -8.13 13.81
N GLU A 167 5.40 -8.50 13.06
CA GLU A 167 5.33 -8.67 11.61
C GLU A 167 6.57 -9.43 11.11
N ASN A 168 6.73 -9.47 9.78
CA ASN A 168 7.95 -9.96 9.16
C ASN A 168 9.18 -9.21 9.70
N ARG A 169 10.23 -9.97 10.02
CA ARG A 169 11.48 -9.42 10.59
C ARG A 169 12.09 -8.32 9.73
N GLU A 170 12.09 -8.49 8.41
CA GLU A 170 12.66 -7.50 7.50
C GLU A 170 11.85 -6.20 7.52
N HIS A 171 10.53 -6.30 7.49
CA HIS A 171 9.62 -5.15 7.55
C HIS A 171 9.73 -4.38 8.87
N ILE A 172 9.72 -5.07 10.01
CA ILE A 172 9.90 -4.40 11.31
C ILE A 172 11.24 -3.68 11.36
N LEU A 173 12.33 -4.33 10.96
CA LEU A 173 13.65 -3.70 11.01
C LEU A 173 13.74 -2.49 10.08
N LYS A 174 13.11 -2.55 8.90
CA LYS A 174 12.96 -1.40 8.00
C LYS A 174 12.17 -0.27 8.68
N ASN A 175 11.02 -0.56 9.26
CA ASN A 175 10.16 0.43 9.92
C ASN A 175 10.82 1.07 11.16
N ILE A 176 11.65 0.33 11.91
CA ILE A 176 12.48 0.87 13.00
C ILE A 176 13.51 1.86 12.45
N LYS A 177 14.25 1.49 11.38
CA LYS A 177 15.24 2.38 10.76
C LYS A 177 14.61 3.68 10.28
N ILE A 178 13.46 3.59 9.60
CA ILE A 178 12.67 4.75 9.16
C ILE A 178 12.28 5.60 10.37
N SER A 179 11.69 5.00 11.41
CA SER A 179 11.21 5.73 12.59
C SER A 179 12.35 6.47 13.31
N LYS A 180 13.53 5.85 13.44
CA LYS A 180 14.71 6.49 14.03
C LYS A 180 15.17 7.68 13.23
N GLU A 181 15.26 7.55 11.91
CA GLU A 181 15.73 8.65 11.07
C GLU A 181 14.74 9.81 11.05
N LEU A 182 13.44 9.53 11.02
CA LEU A 182 12.39 10.55 11.18
C LEU A 182 12.53 11.30 12.51
N ASN A 183 12.80 10.59 13.60
CA ASN A 183 12.96 11.22 14.90
C ASN A 183 14.19 12.15 14.95
N LYS A 184 15.31 11.77 14.32
CA LYS A 184 16.49 12.66 14.20
C LYS A 184 16.18 13.96 13.46
N GLN A 185 15.24 13.92 12.52
CA GLN A 185 14.75 15.08 11.76
C GLN A 185 13.67 15.89 12.51
N GLY A 186 13.36 15.53 13.77
CA GLY A 186 12.40 16.24 14.61
C GLY A 186 10.94 15.78 14.44
N TYR A 187 10.67 14.73 13.66
CA TYR A 187 9.32 14.18 13.57
C TYR A 187 8.98 13.30 14.77
N SER A 188 7.72 13.37 15.18
CA SER A 188 7.08 12.35 15.99
C SER A 188 7.03 11.06 15.17
N SER A 189 7.62 10.00 15.69
CA SER A 189 7.66 8.69 15.04
C SER A 189 7.47 7.58 16.06
N SER A 190 7.11 6.39 15.57
CA SER A 190 6.80 5.22 16.39
C SER A 190 8.07 4.50 16.86
N LEU A 191 8.91 5.18 17.65
CA LEU A 191 10.14 4.59 18.18
C LEU A 191 9.87 3.39 19.10
N PRO A 192 10.68 2.31 19.01
CA PRO A 192 10.64 1.23 19.98
C PRO A 192 10.97 1.73 21.39
N ILE A 193 10.14 1.34 22.34
CA ILE A 193 10.45 1.41 23.76
C ILE A 193 11.45 0.30 24.05
N LEU A 194 12.52 0.62 24.79
CA LEU A 194 13.53 -0.36 25.14
C LEU A 194 12.97 -1.38 26.14
N THR A 195 13.35 -2.63 25.96
CA THR A 195 13.12 -3.73 26.91
C THR A 195 13.92 -3.49 28.20
N LYS A 196 13.62 -4.27 29.24
CA LYS A 196 14.31 -4.21 30.55
C LYS A 196 15.82 -4.42 30.46
N ASP A 197 16.28 -5.15 29.44
CA ASP A 197 17.70 -5.38 29.14
C ASP A 197 18.29 -4.38 28.12
N GLY A 198 17.54 -3.33 27.76
CA GLY A 198 18.00 -2.22 26.93
C GLY A 198 17.98 -2.46 25.41
N LYS A 199 17.30 -3.50 24.94
CA LYS A 199 17.14 -3.82 23.51
C LYS A 199 15.86 -3.20 22.94
N GLU A 200 15.79 -3.08 21.62
CA GLU A 200 14.63 -2.49 20.93
C GLU A 200 13.47 -3.49 20.76
N TYR A 201 13.80 -4.77 20.84
CA TYR A 201 12.88 -5.89 20.78
C TYR A 201 13.48 -7.07 21.55
N PRO A 202 12.66 -7.96 22.12
CA PRO A 202 13.13 -9.15 22.81
C PRO A 202 13.83 -10.14 21.87
N ASP A 203 14.74 -10.94 22.41
CA ASP A 203 15.30 -12.07 21.67
C ASP A 203 14.22 -13.15 21.45
N GLY A 204 14.10 -13.60 20.21
CA GLY A 204 13.07 -14.58 19.86
C GLY A 204 13.01 -14.86 18.37
N LYS A 205 12.26 -15.91 18.02
CA LYS A 205 11.99 -16.28 16.62
C LYS A 205 11.10 -15.24 15.94
N GLU A 206 10.13 -14.70 16.68
CA GLU A 206 9.23 -13.62 16.24
C GLU A 206 9.71 -12.31 16.86
N ILE A 207 9.65 -11.22 16.09
CA ILE A 207 9.98 -9.89 16.61
C ILE A 207 8.70 -9.22 17.09
N PHE A 208 8.78 -8.68 18.30
CA PHE A 208 7.80 -7.77 18.86
C PHE A 208 8.45 -6.45 19.19
N ILE A 209 7.77 -5.37 18.85
CA ILE A 209 8.14 -4.03 19.29
C ILE A 209 6.98 -3.42 20.07
N LEU A 210 7.31 -2.71 21.14
CA LEU A 210 6.37 -1.87 21.86
C LEU A 210 6.68 -0.42 21.51
N THR A 211 5.67 0.34 21.12
CA THR A 211 5.83 1.75 20.71
C THR A 211 4.78 2.61 21.42
N ARG A 212 5.01 3.92 21.49
CA ARG A 212 3.95 4.87 21.89
C ARG A 212 3.12 5.29 20.67
N GLY A 213 1.92 5.82 20.92
CA GLY A 213 1.16 6.52 19.89
C GLY A 213 1.94 7.70 19.31
N ILE A 214 1.77 7.97 18.02
CA ILE A 214 2.36 9.16 17.38
C ILE A 214 1.44 10.34 17.66
N LYS A 215 2.02 11.46 18.11
CA LYS A 215 1.27 12.69 18.38
C LYS A 215 0.75 13.32 17.09
N GLY A 216 -0.49 13.79 17.14
CA GLY A 216 -1.11 14.57 16.08
C GLY A 216 -2.27 13.84 15.41
N ASN A 217 -3.00 14.56 14.57
CA ASN A 217 -4.14 14.04 13.82
C ASN A 217 -4.06 14.52 12.36
N PRO A 218 -4.69 13.81 11.40
CA PRO A 218 -4.85 14.32 10.05
C PRO A 218 -5.46 15.72 10.04
N LEU A 219 -5.02 16.57 9.11
CA LEU A 219 -5.51 17.95 9.05
C LEU A 219 -7.04 17.98 8.85
N PRO A 220 -7.79 18.72 9.69
CA PRO A 220 -9.24 18.79 9.54
C PRO A 220 -9.66 19.38 8.21
N ARG A 221 -10.79 18.92 7.68
CA ARG A 221 -11.35 19.38 6.39
C ARG A 221 -11.49 20.91 6.30
N ALA A 222 -11.99 21.54 7.36
CA ALA A 222 -12.15 22.99 7.43
C ALA A 222 -10.84 23.77 7.25
N LYS A 223 -9.70 23.22 7.70
CA LYS A 223 -8.37 23.80 7.46
C LYS A 223 -7.83 23.46 6.08
N LYS A 224 -8.05 22.23 5.60
CA LYS A 224 -7.62 21.77 4.26
C LYS A 224 -8.21 22.62 3.14
N PHE A 225 -9.50 22.97 3.23
CA PHE A 225 -10.22 23.72 2.20
C PHE A 225 -10.55 25.17 2.61
N GLY A 226 -10.08 25.62 3.78
CA GLY A 226 -10.32 26.99 4.26
C GLY A 226 -9.49 28.05 3.53
N ASP A 227 -9.44 29.25 4.11
CA ASP A 227 -8.66 30.37 3.55
C ASP A 227 -7.14 30.11 3.62
N ASP A 228 -6.68 29.37 4.62
CA ASP A 228 -5.28 28.97 4.80
C ASP A 228 -4.86 27.74 3.98
N ARG A 229 -5.70 27.24 3.06
CA ARG A 229 -5.44 26.01 2.28
C ARG A 229 -4.08 25.99 1.59
N ILE A 230 -3.66 27.14 1.07
CA ILE A 230 -2.35 27.32 0.42
C ILE A 230 -1.22 27.11 1.43
N ARG A 231 -1.31 27.78 2.59
CA ARG A 231 -0.33 27.69 3.67
C ARG A 231 -0.21 26.26 4.17
N PHE A 232 -1.33 25.56 4.38
CA PHE A 232 -1.30 24.15 4.78
C PHE A 232 -0.79 23.23 3.66
N GLY A 233 -1.11 23.52 2.40
CA GLY A 233 -0.48 22.87 1.25
C GLY A 233 1.04 22.98 1.31
N GLU A 234 1.57 24.18 1.55
CA GLU A 234 3.01 24.39 1.71
C GLU A 234 3.61 23.59 2.87
N LYS A 235 2.90 23.45 3.98
CA LYS A 235 3.31 22.58 5.09
C LYS A 235 3.41 21.11 4.68
N TYR A 236 2.41 20.57 3.97
CA TYR A 236 2.50 19.23 3.40
C TYR A 236 3.75 19.07 2.51
N GLY A 237 3.98 20.01 1.60
CA GLY A 237 5.11 20.00 0.68
C GLY A 237 6.48 20.00 1.38
N ILE A 238 6.68 20.94 2.32
CA ILE A 238 7.92 21.04 3.12
C ILE A 238 8.16 19.75 3.89
N SER A 239 7.12 19.18 4.49
CA SER A 239 7.28 17.99 5.31
C SER A 239 7.58 16.74 4.50
N ILE A 240 6.95 16.56 3.32
CA ILE A 240 7.29 15.48 2.38
C ILE A 240 8.74 15.63 1.88
N ALA A 241 9.21 16.86 1.64
CA ALA A 241 10.61 17.11 1.30
C ALA A 241 11.60 16.66 2.38
N ARG A 242 11.32 16.98 3.64
CA ARG A 242 12.14 16.52 4.78
C ARG A 242 12.04 15.02 5.01
N LEU A 243 10.85 14.44 4.82
CA LEU A 243 10.67 12.99 4.83
C LEU A 243 11.58 12.32 3.80
N HIS A 244 11.63 12.83 2.58
CA HIS A 244 12.53 12.32 1.55
C HIS A 244 14.01 12.42 1.92
N GLN A 245 14.43 13.48 2.62
CA GLN A 245 15.81 13.56 3.13
C GLN A 245 16.09 12.43 4.14
N ALA A 246 15.15 12.17 5.05
CA ALA A 246 15.25 11.06 6.01
C ALA A 246 15.32 9.69 5.29
N LEU A 247 14.41 9.43 4.36
CA LEU A 247 14.38 8.17 3.61
C LEU A 247 15.65 7.97 2.76
N LYS A 248 16.17 9.03 2.16
CA LYS A 248 17.41 8.98 1.39
C LYS A 248 18.63 8.64 2.27
N ALA A 249 18.66 9.11 3.51
CA ALA A 249 19.77 8.86 4.44
C ALA A 249 19.93 7.37 4.78
N ILE A 250 18.82 6.63 4.85
CA ILE A 250 18.78 5.20 5.19
C ILE A 250 18.63 4.28 3.98
N GLN A 251 18.43 4.82 2.78
CA GLN A 251 18.14 4.03 1.57
C GLN A 251 19.22 2.96 1.31
N LYS A 252 20.50 3.25 1.57
CA LYS A 252 21.59 2.29 1.38
C LYS A 252 21.56 1.13 2.38
N ASP A 253 20.93 1.34 3.53
CA ASP A 253 20.83 0.36 4.62
C ASP A 253 19.58 -0.51 4.50
N ILE A 254 18.74 -0.23 3.51
CA ILE A 254 17.51 -0.97 3.20
C ILE A 254 17.75 -1.58 1.81
N SER A 255 17.23 -2.79 1.55
CA SER A 255 17.24 -3.39 0.21
C SER A 255 15.84 -3.28 -0.42
N PRO A 256 15.35 -2.06 -0.75
CA PRO A 256 14.01 -1.90 -1.27
C PRO A 256 13.91 -2.37 -2.72
N ASP A 257 12.70 -2.80 -3.11
CA ASP A 257 12.37 -3.02 -4.50
C ASP A 257 12.44 -1.70 -5.29
N GLU A 258 13.00 -1.76 -6.51
CA GLU A 258 12.96 -0.67 -7.46
C GLU A 258 11.89 -0.95 -8.52
N VAL A 259 10.89 -0.08 -8.60
CA VAL A 259 9.78 -0.23 -9.53
C VAL A 259 9.93 0.74 -10.69
N ASN A 260 9.95 0.22 -11.92
CA ASN A 260 9.86 1.07 -13.10
C ASN A 260 8.39 1.49 -13.32
N LEU A 261 8.03 2.64 -12.75
CA LEU A 261 6.69 3.21 -12.82
C LEU A 261 6.19 3.41 -14.25
N PHE A 262 7.01 3.99 -15.14
CA PHE A 262 6.61 4.24 -16.53
C PHE A 262 6.29 2.94 -17.28
N LYS A 263 7.12 1.91 -17.12
CA LYS A 263 6.84 0.57 -17.65
C LYS A 263 5.58 -0.04 -17.05
N ASN A 264 5.36 0.12 -15.75
CA ASN A 264 4.13 -0.36 -15.11
C ASN A 264 2.88 0.25 -15.76
N ILE A 265 2.88 1.57 -15.94
CA ILE A 265 1.76 2.31 -16.53
C ILE A 265 1.53 1.88 -17.99
N THR A 266 2.56 1.96 -18.83
CA THR A 266 2.43 1.71 -20.27
C THR A 266 2.01 0.28 -20.59
N GLU A 267 2.47 -0.70 -19.83
CA GLU A 267 2.17 -2.11 -20.10
C GLU A 267 0.91 -2.63 -19.36
N TRP A 268 0.35 -1.92 -18.38
CA TRP A 268 -0.83 -2.39 -17.61
C TRP A 268 -1.93 -1.35 -17.47
N ALA A 269 -1.63 -0.21 -16.84
CA ALA A 269 -2.66 0.77 -16.53
C ALA A 269 -3.22 1.39 -17.83
N LEU A 270 -2.36 1.86 -18.73
CA LEU A 270 -2.75 2.57 -19.95
C LEU A 270 -3.66 1.72 -20.87
N PRO A 271 -3.38 0.44 -21.15
CA PRO A 271 -4.32 -0.43 -21.88
C PRO A 271 -5.68 -0.60 -21.18
N SER A 272 -5.71 -0.63 -19.85
CA SER A 272 -6.97 -0.66 -19.08
C SER A 272 -7.76 0.64 -19.25
N ILE A 273 -7.09 1.79 -19.18
CA ILE A 273 -7.70 3.10 -19.31
C ILE A 273 -8.24 3.33 -20.72
N ARG A 274 -7.51 2.94 -21.78
CA ARG A 274 -8.03 3.03 -23.16
C ARG A 274 -9.34 2.25 -23.33
N ARG A 275 -9.45 1.04 -22.74
CA ARG A 275 -10.71 0.28 -22.74
C ARG A 275 -11.82 0.99 -21.96
N GLN A 276 -11.50 1.47 -20.77
CA GLN A 276 -12.46 2.16 -19.90
C GLN A 276 -12.94 3.49 -20.48
N ASN A 277 -12.09 4.20 -21.22
CA ASN A 277 -12.43 5.44 -21.92
C ASN A 277 -13.60 5.23 -22.89
N ILE A 278 -13.60 4.11 -23.62
CA ILE A 278 -14.69 3.70 -24.51
C ILE A 278 -15.89 3.22 -23.69
N GLN A 279 -15.68 2.28 -22.77
CA GLN A 279 -16.73 1.63 -21.98
C GLN A 279 -17.59 2.63 -21.20
N TRP A 280 -16.96 3.65 -20.63
CA TRP A 280 -17.60 4.64 -19.78
C TRP A 280 -17.74 6.01 -20.45
N THR A 281 -17.44 6.11 -21.75
CA THR A 281 -17.55 7.35 -22.54
C THR A 281 -16.86 8.53 -21.85
N MET A 282 -15.61 8.33 -21.41
CA MET A 282 -14.90 9.34 -20.62
C MET A 282 -14.47 10.56 -21.45
N GLY A 283 -14.47 10.45 -22.79
CA GLY A 283 -14.21 11.56 -23.70
C GLY A 283 -12.74 11.98 -23.80
N ILE A 284 -11.80 11.10 -23.43
CA ILE A 284 -10.36 11.37 -23.52
C ILE A 284 -9.90 11.10 -24.95
N ASP A 285 -9.23 12.07 -25.57
CA ASP A 285 -8.70 11.99 -26.93
C ASP A 285 -7.45 11.10 -27.02
N GLU A 286 -7.21 10.45 -28.18
CA GLU A 286 -5.99 9.64 -28.37
C GLU A 286 -4.70 10.46 -28.21
N SER A 287 -4.72 11.73 -28.62
CA SER A 287 -3.55 12.62 -28.50
C SER A 287 -3.05 12.76 -27.06
N PHE A 288 -3.92 12.58 -26.04
CA PHE A 288 -3.48 12.54 -24.65
C PHE A 288 -2.58 11.33 -24.38
N PHE A 289 -2.95 10.13 -24.86
CA PHE A 289 -2.17 8.92 -24.60
C PHE A 289 -0.86 8.93 -25.37
N ASP A 290 -0.86 9.45 -26.61
CA ASP A 290 0.34 9.62 -27.41
C ASP A 290 1.32 10.61 -26.75
N ASP A 291 0.82 11.79 -26.33
CA ASP A 291 1.62 12.76 -25.58
C ASP A 291 2.11 12.19 -24.25
N PHE A 292 1.28 11.41 -23.54
CA PHE A 292 1.70 10.74 -22.32
C PHE A 292 2.88 9.78 -22.61
N ILE A 293 2.79 8.93 -23.62
CA ILE A 293 3.86 7.98 -23.92
C ILE A 293 5.14 8.70 -24.38
N GLU A 294 5.02 9.67 -25.30
CA GLU A 294 6.17 10.32 -25.91
C GLU A 294 6.83 11.35 -24.99
N THR A 295 6.05 12.25 -24.40
CA THR A 295 6.57 13.35 -23.60
C THR A 295 6.95 12.86 -22.21
N PHE A 296 6.09 12.13 -21.52
CA PHE A 296 6.43 11.62 -20.18
C PHE A 296 7.53 10.58 -20.25
N GLY A 297 7.58 9.72 -21.26
CA GLY A 297 8.67 8.75 -21.43
C GLY A 297 10.06 9.42 -21.46
N LYS A 298 10.19 10.52 -22.21
CA LYS A 298 11.43 11.32 -22.26
C LYS A 298 11.76 12.03 -20.95
N LEU A 299 10.74 12.48 -20.21
CA LEU A 299 10.92 13.12 -18.91
C LEU A 299 11.29 12.11 -17.83
N TYR A 300 10.64 10.95 -17.82
CA TYR A 300 10.75 9.93 -16.78
C TYR A 300 12.18 9.44 -16.55
N GLU A 301 12.94 9.24 -17.63
CA GLU A 301 14.35 8.84 -17.55
C GLU A 301 15.24 9.85 -16.81
N LYS A 302 14.82 11.11 -16.76
CA LYS A 302 15.56 12.21 -16.11
C LYS A 302 15.08 12.49 -14.68
N LEU A 303 14.00 11.85 -14.24
CA LEU A 303 13.43 12.13 -12.92
C LEU A 303 14.28 11.50 -11.81
N PRO A 304 14.57 12.26 -10.72
CA PRO A 304 15.26 11.73 -9.56
C PRO A 304 14.47 10.59 -8.90
N LYS A 305 15.14 9.46 -8.68
CA LYS A 305 14.59 8.29 -7.97
C LYS A 305 15.25 8.13 -6.60
N GLN A 306 14.47 7.76 -5.60
CA GLN A 306 14.93 7.48 -4.23
C GLN A 306 13.88 6.66 -3.49
N LEU A 307 14.19 6.23 -2.26
CA LEU A 307 13.23 5.66 -1.33
C LEU A 307 12.16 6.71 -1.01
N ILE A 308 10.91 6.38 -1.28
CA ILE A 308 9.72 7.20 -1.03
C ILE A 308 8.73 6.47 -0.13
N HIS A 309 7.74 7.18 0.41
CA HIS A 309 6.67 6.60 1.23
C HIS A 309 5.63 5.86 0.39
N ARG A 310 5.39 6.32 -0.84
CA ARG A 310 4.47 5.75 -1.85
C ARG A 310 2.97 5.91 -1.54
N ASP A 311 2.59 6.04 -0.26
CA ASP A 311 1.22 6.32 0.19
C ASP A 311 1.11 7.46 1.22
N PRO A 312 1.67 8.66 0.95
CA PRO A 312 1.50 9.82 1.84
C PRO A 312 0.11 10.44 1.65
N ASN A 313 -0.94 9.64 1.78
CA ASN A 313 -2.33 10.12 1.83
C ASN A 313 -2.46 11.14 2.98
N PRO A 314 -3.29 12.19 2.86
CA PRO A 314 -3.56 13.11 3.96
C PRO A 314 -3.96 12.44 5.29
N SER A 315 -4.55 11.24 5.28
CA SER A 315 -4.82 10.45 6.49
C SER A 315 -3.56 9.93 7.19
N ASN A 316 -2.46 9.79 6.45
CA ASN A 316 -1.19 9.25 6.90
C ASN A 316 -0.19 10.35 7.31
N ILE A 317 -0.60 11.62 7.23
CA ILE A 317 0.23 12.78 7.59
C ILE A 317 -0.43 13.49 8.76
N LEU A 318 0.26 13.50 9.89
CA LEU A 318 -0.26 13.99 11.16
C LEU A 318 0.15 15.44 11.40
N PHE A 319 -0.75 16.22 11.96
CA PHE A 319 -0.54 17.59 12.40
C PHE A 319 -0.68 17.70 13.92
N ASP A 320 0.20 18.49 14.52
CA ASP A 320 0.08 18.96 15.90
C ASP A 320 0.01 20.49 15.88
N GLY A 321 -1.19 21.03 16.12
CA GLY A 321 -1.50 22.43 15.85
C GLY A 321 -1.49 22.73 14.34
N ASP A 322 -0.57 23.57 13.91
CA ASP A 322 -0.42 24.02 12.51
C ASP A 322 0.81 23.43 11.80
N GLU A 323 1.57 22.57 12.48
CA GLU A 323 2.77 21.94 11.94
C GLU A 323 2.56 20.44 11.75
N VAL A 324 3.16 19.88 10.70
CA VAL A 324 3.19 18.44 10.50
C VAL A 324 4.07 17.81 11.57
N SER A 325 3.48 16.95 12.38
CA SER A 325 4.16 16.27 13.48
C SER A 325 4.78 14.94 13.06
N GLY A 326 4.24 14.24 12.08
CA GLY A 326 4.75 12.92 11.69
C GLY A 326 4.02 12.27 10.52
N PHE A 327 4.51 11.09 10.17
CA PHE A 327 4.00 10.24 9.08
C PHE A 327 3.76 8.82 9.62
N ILE A 328 2.75 8.15 9.08
CA ILE A 328 2.39 6.77 9.44
C ILE A 328 2.25 5.91 8.19
N ASP A 329 2.30 4.59 8.37
CA ASP A 329 2.12 3.58 7.31
C ASP A 329 3.19 3.58 6.20
N PHE A 330 4.38 3.05 6.53
CA PHE A 330 5.51 2.95 5.59
C PHE A 330 5.55 1.63 4.81
N ASP A 331 4.49 0.85 4.84
CA ASP A 331 4.51 -0.53 4.35
C ASP A 331 4.71 -0.61 2.83
N LEU A 332 4.28 0.42 2.11
CA LEU A 332 4.42 0.54 0.65
C LEU A 332 5.72 1.22 0.18
N SER A 333 6.64 1.55 1.10
CA SER A 333 7.85 2.32 0.75
C SER A 333 8.77 1.56 -0.21
N GLU A 334 9.18 2.21 -1.30
CA GLU A 334 9.97 1.62 -2.40
C GLU A 334 10.92 2.65 -3.02
N ILE A 335 11.88 2.23 -3.86
CA ILE A 335 12.63 3.17 -4.70
C ILE A 335 11.79 3.52 -5.93
N ASN A 336 11.44 4.81 -6.06
CA ASN A 336 10.70 5.33 -7.21
C ASN A 336 10.98 6.84 -7.40
N ILE A 337 10.34 7.46 -8.40
CA ILE A 337 10.43 8.91 -8.64
C ILE A 337 9.92 9.67 -7.42
N ARG A 338 10.72 10.60 -6.88
CA ARG A 338 10.34 11.34 -5.67
C ARG A 338 9.11 12.23 -5.83
N LEU A 339 8.81 12.62 -7.07
CA LEU A 339 7.65 13.42 -7.39
C LEU A 339 6.32 12.69 -7.11
N TRP A 340 6.34 11.35 -7.02
CA TRP A 340 5.17 10.53 -6.72
C TRP A 340 4.48 10.97 -5.42
N ASP A 341 5.21 11.01 -4.30
CA ASP A 341 4.65 11.30 -2.98
C ASP A 341 3.93 12.64 -2.91
N VAL A 342 4.51 13.65 -3.56
CA VAL A 342 3.96 15.01 -3.64
C VAL A 342 2.64 15.02 -4.40
N CYS A 343 2.60 14.36 -5.57
CA CYS A 343 1.41 14.24 -6.40
C CYS A 343 0.34 13.33 -5.77
N TYR A 344 0.77 12.30 -5.05
CA TYR A 344 -0.10 11.35 -4.37
C TYR A 344 -0.82 12.00 -3.20
N CYS A 345 -0.10 12.78 -2.37
CA CYS A 345 -0.71 13.58 -1.31
C CYS A 345 -1.78 14.53 -1.87
N ALA A 346 -1.46 15.28 -2.93
CA ALA A 346 -2.42 16.20 -3.56
C ALA A 346 -3.64 15.47 -4.13
N THR A 347 -3.47 14.34 -4.82
CA THR A 347 -4.60 13.56 -5.36
C THR A 347 -5.43 12.89 -4.26
N GLY A 348 -4.82 12.53 -3.12
CA GLY A 348 -5.53 12.09 -1.92
C GLY A 348 -6.52 13.15 -1.41
N ILE A 349 -6.15 14.44 -1.42
CA ILE A 349 -7.06 15.54 -1.07
C ILE A 349 -8.19 15.68 -2.09
N LEU A 350 -7.87 15.58 -3.39
CA LEU A 350 -8.88 15.64 -4.45
C LEU A 350 -9.90 14.49 -4.36
N SER A 351 -9.47 13.32 -3.89
CA SER A 351 -10.30 12.11 -3.77
C SER A 351 -11.47 12.22 -2.80
N GLU A 352 -11.51 13.28 -1.98
CA GLU A 352 -12.70 13.61 -1.18
C GLU A 352 -13.95 13.90 -2.04
N GLY A 353 -13.77 14.18 -3.34
CA GLY A 353 -14.84 14.06 -4.34
C GLY A 353 -15.98 15.07 -4.25
N THR A 354 -15.83 16.14 -3.45
CA THR A 354 -16.83 17.22 -3.31
C THR A 354 -16.54 18.38 -4.26
N ASP A 355 -17.56 19.15 -4.64
CA ASP A 355 -17.39 20.36 -5.49
C ASP A 355 -16.33 21.33 -4.95
N GLU A 356 -16.35 21.56 -3.64
CA GLU A 356 -15.35 22.36 -2.93
C GLU A 356 -13.91 21.85 -3.15
N ALA A 357 -13.73 20.53 -3.21
CA ALA A 357 -12.42 19.94 -3.44
C ALA A 357 -11.95 20.26 -4.86
N TYR A 358 -12.79 20.05 -5.87
CA TYR A 358 -12.47 20.39 -7.27
C TYR A 358 -12.20 21.87 -7.50
N GLU A 359 -12.94 22.75 -6.83
CA GLU A 359 -12.77 24.21 -6.92
C GLU A 359 -11.41 24.64 -6.36
N LYS A 360 -11.05 24.11 -5.18
CA LYS A 360 -9.90 24.59 -4.39
C LYS A 360 -8.61 23.78 -4.63
N TRP A 361 -8.67 22.67 -5.36
CA TRP A 361 -7.56 21.75 -5.47
C TRP A 361 -6.32 22.34 -6.14
N LEU A 362 -6.47 23.21 -7.14
CA LEU A 362 -5.32 23.84 -7.80
C LEU A 362 -4.51 24.73 -6.84
N ASP A 363 -5.18 25.43 -5.92
CA ASP A 363 -4.52 26.21 -4.86
C ASP A 363 -3.73 25.31 -3.92
N ILE A 364 -4.33 24.17 -3.52
CA ILE A 364 -3.73 23.18 -2.63
C ILE A 364 -2.53 22.51 -3.31
N LEU A 365 -2.68 22.05 -4.54
CA LEU A 365 -1.61 21.47 -5.34
C LEU A 365 -0.46 22.49 -5.51
N GLY A 366 -0.79 23.74 -5.83
CA GLY A 366 0.18 24.83 -5.93
C GLY A 366 0.94 25.04 -4.62
N GLY A 367 0.24 25.07 -3.48
CA GLY A 367 0.85 25.16 -2.15
C GLY A 367 1.79 23.99 -1.87
N ILE A 368 1.35 22.75 -2.10
CA ILE A 368 2.16 21.53 -1.90
C ILE A 368 3.43 21.58 -2.76
N LEU A 369 3.31 21.90 -4.04
CA LEU A 369 4.44 21.96 -4.95
C LEU A 369 5.42 23.08 -4.57
N ARG A 370 4.92 24.27 -4.18
CA ARG A 370 5.77 25.36 -3.69
C ARG A 370 6.52 24.99 -2.43
N GLY A 371 5.83 24.45 -1.43
CA GLY A 371 6.45 24.00 -0.18
C GLY A 371 7.53 22.95 -0.43
N TYR A 372 7.25 21.99 -1.31
CA TYR A 372 8.21 20.95 -1.67
C TYR A 372 9.42 21.52 -2.45
N ASP A 373 9.20 22.44 -3.39
CA ASP A 373 10.27 23.10 -4.16
C ASP A 373 11.15 24.01 -3.29
N LEU A 374 10.57 24.69 -2.29
CA LEU A 374 11.31 25.51 -1.34
C LEU A 374 12.36 24.70 -0.59
N GLU A 375 12.01 23.51 -0.11
CA GLU A 375 12.86 22.65 0.72
C GLU A 375 13.73 21.69 -0.11
N ALA A 376 13.16 21.03 -1.12
CA ALA A 376 13.82 19.94 -1.85
C ALA A 376 14.39 20.32 -3.22
N LYS A 377 14.14 21.55 -3.70
CA LYS A 377 14.54 22.09 -5.01
C LYS A 377 14.21 21.15 -6.17
N MET A 378 13.02 21.30 -6.74
CA MET A 378 12.56 20.50 -7.88
C MET A 378 13.37 20.82 -9.13
N THR A 379 13.73 19.80 -9.90
CA THR A 379 14.36 19.97 -11.21
C THR A 379 13.36 20.54 -12.22
N LYS A 380 13.87 21.06 -13.34
CA LYS A 380 13.02 21.52 -14.45
C LYS A 380 12.14 20.39 -14.98
N GLU A 381 12.71 19.18 -15.08
CA GLU A 381 12.03 17.97 -15.54
C GLU A 381 10.92 17.55 -14.57
N GLU A 382 11.14 17.64 -13.26
CA GLU A 382 10.10 17.38 -12.26
C GLU A 382 8.92 18.35 -12.40
N LYS A 383 9.21 19.65 -12.55
CA LYS A 383 8.17 20.67 -12.76
C LYS A 383 7.35 20.40 -14.02
N GLN A 384 8.00 19.95 -15.09
CA GLN A 384 7.32 19.55 -16.34
C GLN A 384 6.56 18.22 -16.21
N ALA A 385 6.98 17.34 -15.29
CA ALA A 385 6.40 16.01 -15.13
C ALA A 385 5.17 15.95 -14.23
N VAL A 386 4.87 17.00 -13.44
CA VAL A 386 3.77 17.01 -12.44
C VAL A 386 2.45 16.49 -13.02
N PHE A 387 2.00 17.06 -14.14
CA PHE A 387 0.76 16.63 -14.80
C PHE A 387 0.75 15.12 -15.10
N TYR A 388 1.85 14.61 -15.65
CA TYR A 388 1.96 13.20 -16.03
C TYR A 388 2.05 12.27 -14.81
N VAL A 389 2.70 12.70 -13.72
CA VAL A 389 2.75 11.91 -12.48
C VAL A 389 1.37 11.84 -11.82
N ILE A 390 0.63 12.95 -11.80
CA ILE A 390 -0.76 12.96 -11.32
C ILE A 390 -1.63 12.02 -12.17
N CYS A 391 -1.52 12.10 -13.51
CA CYS A 391 -2.20 11.18 -14.41
C CYS A 391 -1.82 9.72 -14.15
N SER A 392 -0.54 9.45 -13.90
CA SER A 392 -0.01 8.12 -13.59
C SER A 392 -0.70 7.50 -12.38
N ILE A 393 -0.82 8.27 -11.29
CA ILE A 393 -1.50 7.86 -10.06
C ILE A 393 -2.95 7.48 -10.37
N GLN A 394 -3.68 8.36 -11.07
CA GLN A 394 -5.08 8.10 -11.42
C GLN A 394 -5.26 6.86 -12.30
N MET A 395 -4.42 6.69 -13.31
CA MET A 395 -4.48 5.51 -14.18
C MET A 395 -4.25 4.21 -13.40
N ILE A 396 -3.30 4.21 -12.46
CA ILE A 396 -3.03 3.06 -11.58
C ILE A 396 -4.22 2.80 -10.66
N CYS A 397 -4.76 3.83 -10.00
CA CYS A 397 -5.92 3.70 -9.11
C CYS A 397 -7.16 3.17 -9.86
N ILE A 398 -7.49 3.72 -11.03
CA ILE A 398 -8.61 3.26 -11.85
C ILE A 398 -8.42 1.80 -12.28
N ALA A 399 -7.23 1.45 -12.78
CA ALA A 399 -6.95 0.09 -13.24
C ALA A 399 -7.01 -0.94 -12.08
N TYR A 400 -6.53 -0.55 -10.90
CA TYR A 400 -6.57 -1.37 -9.70
C TYR A 400 -8.00 -1.54 -9.18
N PHE A 401 -8.71 -0.44 -8.91
CA PHE A 401 -10.06 -0.49 -8.33
C PHE A 401 -11.08 -1.15 -9.25
N GLU A 402 -10.98 -0.97 -10.57
CA GLU A 402 -11.88 -1.64 -11.52
C GLU A 402 -11.71 -3.17 -11.51
N SER A 403 -10.51 -3.66 -11.17
CA SER A 403 -10.23 -5.10 -11.09
C SER A 403 -10.84 -5.76 -9.84
N ILE A 404 -11.27 -4.97 -8.85
CA ILE A 404 -11.75 -5.45 -7.55
C ILE A 404 -13.24 -5.10 -7.41
N GLU A 405 -14.07 -6.12 -7.23
CA GLU A 405 -15.53 -6.01 -7.31
C GLU A 405 -16.14 -5.02 -6.30
N ASN A 406 -15.64 -5.02 -5.06
CA ASN A 406 -16.10 -4.13 -4.00
C ASN A 406 -15.49 -2.72 -4.06
N LEU A 407 -14.59 -2.44 -5.01
CA LEU A 407 -13.93 -1.12 -5.15
C LEU A 407 -14.37 -0.38 -6.42
N LYS A 408 -15.34 -0.89 -7.17
CA LYS A 408 -15.80 -0.27 -8.44
C LYS A 408 -16.32 1.16 -8.29
N GLU A 409 -16.93 1.52 -7.16
CA GLU A 409 -17.32 2.90 -6.89
C GLU A 409 -16.11 3.83 -6.74
N LEU A 410 -15.01 3.35 -6.14
CA LEU A 410 -13.75 4.11 -6.11
C LEU A 410 -13.18 4.27 -7.53
N ALA A 411 -13.28 3.25 -8.37
CA ALA A 411 -12.86 3.35 -9.77
C ALA A 411 -13.63 4.45 -10.52
N LYS A 412 -14.94 4.58 -10.26
CA LYS A 412 -15.79 5.64 -10.83
C LYS A 412 -15.34 7.04 -10.36
N ILE A 413 -15.09 7.23 -9.07
CA ILE A 413 -14.59 8.51 -8.52
C ILE A 413 -13.25 8.88 -9.18
N ASN A 414 -12.32 7.93 -9.28
CA ASN A 414 -11.01 8.18 -9.89
C ASN A 414 -11.12 8.48 -11.39
N ARG A 415 -12.09 7.89 -12.13
CA ARG A 415 -12.35 8.26 -13.53
C ARG A 415 -12.79 9.71 -13.67
N GLN A 416 -13.66 10.20 -12.78
CA GLN A 416 -14.10 11.60 -12.77
C GLN A 416 -12.93 12.55 -12.48
N MET A 417 -12.13 12.23 -11.46
CA MET A 417 -10.92 12.98 -11.13
C MET A 417 -9.95 13.02 -12.32
N PHE A 418 -9.74 11.88 -12.99
CA PHE A 418 -8.83 11.78 -14.13
C PHE A 418 -9.25 12.68 -15.29
N VAL A 419 -10.55 12.70 -15.63
CA VAL A 419 -11.09 13.61 -16.65
C VAL A 419 -10.89 15.08 -16.24
N TYR A 420 -11.20 15.43 -15.00
CA TYR A 420 -10.97 16.79 -14.47
C TYR A 420 -9.49 17.20 -14.56
N ILE A 421 -8.56 16.31 -14.21
CA ILE A 421 -7.11 16.56 -14.27
C ILE A 421 -6.68 16.84 -15.71
N ILE A 422 -7.13 16.03 -16.67
CA ILE A 422 -6.82 16.22 -18.10
C ILE A 422 -7.33 17.57 -18.60
N GLN A 423 -8.57 17.93 -18.26
CA GLN A 423 -9.17 19.22 -18.61
C GLN A 423 -8.41 20.42 -18.02
N ASN A 424 -7.74 20.23 -16.88
CA ASN A 424 -6.97 21.25 -16.18
C ASN A 424 -5.46 21.22 -16.46
N LYS A 425 -4.99 20.50 -17.49
CA LYS A 425 -3.56 20.39 -17.84
C LYS A 425 -2.85 21.76 -17.88
N SER A 426 -3.44 22.73 -18.57
CA SER A 426 -2.84 24.07 -18.69
C SER A 426 -2.68 24.78 -17.34
N ASN A 427 -3.68 24.67 -16.46
CA ASN A 427 -3.63 25.27 -15.12
C ASN A 427 -2.53 24.62 -14.27
N ILE A 428 -2.46 23.28 -14.26
CA ILE A 428 -1.42 22.52 -13.55
C ILE A 428 -0.03 22.91 -14.04
N MET A 429 0.18 22.98 -15.36
CA MET A 429 1.48 23.32 -15.96
C MET A 429 1.89 24.78 -15.73
N ASN A 430 0.95 25.66 -15.41
CA ASN A 430 1.22 27.08 -15.14
C ASN A 430 1.52 27.37 -13.66
N LEU A 431 1.37 26.41 -12.74
CA LEU A 431 1.65 26.59 -11.30
C LEU A 431 3.11 27.01 -11.01
N PHE A 432 4.05 26.72 -11.91
CA PHE A 432 5.47 27.08 -11.78
C PHE A 432 5.89 28.33 -12.54
N LYS A 433 4.96 29.01 -13.23
CA LYS A 433 5.23 30.25 -13.98
C LYS A 433 4.87 31.51 -13.20
N GLN A 434 4.30 31.37 -12.01
CA GLN A 434 3.85 32.46 -11.13
C GLN A 434 4.93 32.86 -10.13
#